data_AF-A0A3R5YW16-F1
#
_entry.id   AF-A0A3R5YW16-F1
#
_cell.length_a   1.000
_cell.length_b   1.000
_cell.length_c   1.000
_cell.angle_alpha   90.00
_cell.angle_beta   90.00
_cell.angle_gamma   90.00
#
_symmetry.space_group_name_H-M   'P 1'
#
loop_
_entity.id
_entity.type
_entity.pdbx_description
1 polymer ?
#
loop_
_entity_poly.entity_id
_entity_poly.type
_entity_poly.pdbx_seq_one_letter_code
_entity_poly.pdbx_strand_id
1 'polypeptide(L)'
;MNSLYNIFQNEKERNPDMTVYYNKQTNSISYRNEEGTLTALFRGENEYFYFKSPNKKPEEMQTNIGDMILNTYGEKNGIIRGRMQNEFFDTPERFKRLAKDYQNCRDEIGIDDNPKKSTKRKNVERD
;
A
#
# COMPACT_ATOMS: atom_id res chain seq x y z
N MET A 1 -0.95 15.30 -8.08
CA MET A 1 -0.67 13.85 -8.06
C MET A 1 0.83 13.67 -7.89
N ASN A 2 1.28 13.18 -6.73
CA ASN A 2 2.66 12.77 -6.57
C ASN A 2 2.97 11.64 -7.54
N SER A 3 4.16 11.67 -8.16
CA SER A 3 4.52 10.64 -9.12
C SER A 3 4.70 9.31 -8.40
N LEU A 4 4.30 8.19 -9.01
CA LEU A 4 4.54 6.83 -8.51
C LEU A 4 6.01 6.62 -8.06
N TYR A 5 6.94 7.32 -8.70
CA TYR A 5 8.36 7.33 -8.35
C TYR A 5 8.63 7.97 -6.98
N ASN A 6 7.95 9.05 -6.60
CA ASN A 6 8.11 9.68 -5.29
C ASN A 6 7.61 8.74 -4.19
N ILE A 7 6.45 8.11 -4.40
CA ILE A 7 5.92 7.11 -3.48
C ILE A 7 6.93 5.97 -3.33
N PHE A 8 7.50 5.50 -4.45
CA PHE A 8 8.54 4.47 -4.43
C PHE A 8 9.79 4.87 -3.63
N GLN A 9 10.31 6.10 -3.79
CA GLN A 9 11.48 6.54 -3.02
C GLN A 9 11.17 6.56 -1.52
N ASN A 10 10.04 7.15 -1.12
CA ASN A 10 9.63 7.19 0.28
C ASN A 10 9.47 5.77 0.86
N GLU A 11 8.82 4.87 0.12
CA GLU A 11 8.60 3.50 0.57
C GLU A 11 9.89 2.69 0.65
N LYS A 12 10.85 2.94 -0.25
CA LYS A 12 12.17 2.34 -0.18
C LYS A 12 12.94 2.78 1.06
N GLU A 13 12.79 4.02 1.48
CA GLU A 13 13.40 4.55 2.71
C GLU A 13 12.69 4.05 3.98
N ARG A 14 11.35 3.99 3.99
CA ARG A 14 10.54 3.53 5.13
C ARG A 14 10.67 2.03 5.41
N ASN A 15 11.01 1.23 4.41
CA ASN A 15 11.00 -0.23 4.49
C ASN A 15 12.36 -0.85 4.12
N PRO A 16 13.45 -0.54 4.87
CA PRO A 16 14.79 -1.04 4.57
C PRO A 16 14.93 -2.56 4.75
N ASP A 17 13.98 -3.20 5.43
CA ASP A 17 13.88 -4.65 5.62
C ASP A 17 13.35 -5.39 4.37
N MET A 18 12.93 -4.67 3.33
CA MET A 18 12.26 -5.23 2.16
C MET A 18 12.91 -4.79 0.86
N THR A 19 12.75 -5.61 -0.18
CA THR A 19 12.96 -5.16 -1.55
C THR A 19 11.69 -4.47 -2.04
N VAL A 20 11.76 -3.16 -2.19
CA VAL A 20 10.68 -2.34 -2.78
C VAL A 20 10.96 -2.13 -4.27
N TYR A 21 9.95 -2.30 -5.12
CA TYR A 21 10.04 -2.01 -6.54
C TYR A 21 8.74 -1.39 -7.06
N TYR A 22 8.82 -0.56 -8.08
CA TYR A 22 7.64 0.01 -8.73
C TYR A 22 7.59 -0.39 -10.20
N ASN A 23 6.38 -0.50 -10.73
CA ASN A 23 6.13 -0.77 -12.14
C ASN A 23 5.24 0.34 -12.71
N LYS A 24 5.81 1.12 -13.63
CA LYS A 24 5.11 2.24 -14.29
C LYS A 24 4.00 1.77 -15.23
N GLN A 25 4.15 0.62 -15.87
CA GLN A 25 3.15 0.11 -16.83
C GLN A 25 1.87 -0.34 -16.13
N THR A 26 2.01 -1.03 -15.00
CA THR A 26 0.87 -1.46 -14.18
C THR A 26 0.42 -0.42 -13.17
N ASN A 27 1.19 0.67 -13.01
CA ASN A 27 1.00 1.68 -11.99
C ASN A 27 0.90 1.05 -10.59
N SER A 28 1.99 0.39 -10.15
CA SER A 28 2.01 -0.37 -8.89
C SER A 28 3.33 -0.23 -8.13
N ILE A 29 3.27 -0.42 -6.82
CA ILE A 29 4.42 -0.63 -5.93
C ILE A 29 4.32 -2.01 -5.30
N SER A 30 5.44 -2.69 -5.19
CA SER A 30 5.50 -3.99 -4.55
C SER A 30 6.60 -4.04 -3.49
N TYR A 31 6.35 -4.84 -2.47
CA TYR A 31 7.17 -5.04 -1.29
C TYR A 31 7.44 -6.54 -1.16
N ARG A 32 8.71 -6.93 -1.12
CA ARG A 32 9.10 -8.34 -1.03
C ARG A 32 10.07 -8.59 0.10
N ASN A 33 9.78 -9.63 0.87
CA ASN A 33 10.71 -10.28 1.80
C ASN A 33 10.50 -11.81 1.73
N GLU A 34 11.05 -12.55 2.68
CA GLU A 34 10.94 -14.01 2.78
C GLU A 34 9.51 -14.50 3.05
N GLU A 35 8.67 -13.68 3.68
CA GLU A 35 7.28 -14.02 4.02
C GLU A 35 6.31 -13.82 2.85
N GLY A 36 6.72 -13.15 1.77
CA GLY A 36 5.93 -13.02 0.55
C GLY A 36 6.12 -11.71 -0.21
N THR A 37 5.12 -11.39 -1.03
CA THR A 37 5.09 -10.14 -1.81
C THR A 37 3.73 -9.48 -1.68
N LEU A 38 3.72 -8.22 -1.20
CA LEU A 38 2.56 -7.34 -1.27
C LEU A 38 2.69 -6.44 -2.50
N THR A 39 1.61 -6.27 -3.26
CA THR A 39 1.55 -5.35 -4.40
C THR A 39 0.38 -4.39 -4.21
N ALA A 40 0.68 -3.11 -4.11
CA ALA A 40 -0.26 -1.99 -4.15
C ALA A 40 -0.43 -1.53 -5.60
N LEU A 41 -1.63 -1.67 -6.14
CA LEU A 41 -1.99 -1.36 -7.52
C LEU A 41 -2.89 -0.12 -7.54
N PHE A 42 -2.44 0.96 -8.17
CA PHE A 42 -3.14 2.24 -8.21
C PHE A 42 -3.98 2.33 -9.49
N ARG A 43 -5.31 2.37 -9.36
CA ARG A 43 -6.24 2.47 -10.49
C ARG A 43 -7.27 3.56 -10.25
N GLY A 44 -7.08 4.70 -10.94
CA GLY A 44 -7.92 5.88 -10.71
C GLY A 44 -7.73 6.41 -9.29
N GLU A 45 -8.83 6.54 -8.56
CA GLU A 45 -8.86 6.97 -7.15
C GLU A 45 -8.80 5.80 -6.15
N ASN A 46 -8.68 4.57 -6.64
CA ASN A 46 -8.65 3.37 -5.80
C ASN A 46 -7.24 2.76 -5.75
N GLU A 47 -6.90 2.18 -4.61
CA GLU A 47 -5.70 1.37 -4.46
C GLU A 47 -6.06 -0.06 -4.02
N TYR A 48 -5.59 -1.04 -4.80
CA TYR A 48 -5.87 -2.45 -4.58
C TYR A 48 -4.61 -3.16 -4.09
N PHE A 49 -4.71 -3.89 -2.99
CA PHE A 49 -3.59 -4.58 -2.36
C PHE A 49 -3.74 -6.08 -2.55
N TYR A 50 -2.73 -6.67 -3.19
CA TYR A 50 -2.64 -8.10 -3.44
C TYR A 50 -1.47 -8.69 -2.68
N PHE A 51 -1.69 -9.78 -1.97
CA PHE A 51 -0.63 -10.52 -1.28
C PHE A 51 -0.39 -11.87 -1.96
N LYS A 52 0.87 -12.16 -2.25
CA LYS A 52 1.34 -13.44 -2.75
C LYS A 52 2.23 -14.09 -1.69
N SER A 53 1.70 -15.16 -1.09
CA SER A 53 2.48 -16.04 -0.22
C SER A 53 3.57 -16.76 -1.04
N PRO A 54 4.78 -16.97 -0.49
CA PRO A 54 5.92 -17.53 -1.22
C PRO A 54 5.68 -18.95 -1.72
N ASN A 55 4.85 -19.72 -1.01
CA ASN A 55 4.60 -21.14 -1.29
C ASN A 55 3.30 -21.40 -2.05
N LYS A 56 2.52 -20.35 -2.32
CA LYS A 56 1.21 -20.49 -2.96
C LYS A 56 1.35 -20.56 -4.47
N LYS A 57 0.76 -21.59 -5.09
CA LYS A 57 0.87 -21.78 -6.53
C LYS A 57 -0.07 -20.84 -7.29
N PRO A 58 0.24 -20.47 -8.56
CA PRO A 58 -0.62 -19.61 -9.38
C PRO A 58 -2.08 -20.07 -9.45
N GLU A 59 -2.31 -21.36 -9.57
CA GLU A 59 -3.65 -21.98 -9.64
C GLU A 59 -4.46 -21.88 -8.34
N GLU A 60 -3.81 -21.62 -7.20
CA GLU A 60 -4.46 -21.48 -5.88
C GLU A 60 -4.81 -20.01 -5.59
N MET A 61 -4.31 -19.07 -6.39
CA MET A 61 -4.48 -17.63 -6.19
C MET A 61 -5.61 -17.08 -7.05
N GLN A 62 -6.27 -16.04 -6.54
CA GLN A 62 -7.28 -15.29 -7.32
C GLN A 62 -6.67 -14.64 -8.57
N THR A 63 -5.40 -14.23 -8.50
CA THR A 63 -4.67 -13.60 -9.60
C THR A 63 -3.19 -13.99 -9.61
N ASN A 64 -2.52 -13.78 -10.74
CA ASN A 64 -1.08 -14.02 -10.88
C ASN A 64 -0.20 -13.17 -9.93
N ILE A 65 -0.73 -12.05 -9.43
CA ILE A 65 -0.03 -11.13 -8.52
C ILE A 65 -0.36 -11.37 -7.04
N GLY A 66 -1.28 -12.31 -6.74
CA GLY A 66 -1.69 -12.66 -5.38
C GLY A 66 -3.21 -12.63 -5.18
N ASP A 67 -3.62 -12.81 -3.93
CA ASP A 67 -5.00 -12.65 -3.49
C ASP A 67 -5.24 -11.21 -3.04
N MET A 68 -6.39 -10.64 -3.40
CA MET A 68 -6.72 -9.30 -2.94
C MET A 68 -6.98 -9.34 -1.42
N ILE A 69 -6.25 -8.54 -0.66
CA ILE A 69 -6.42 -8.46 0.80
C ILE A 69 -7.13 -7.19 1.24
N LEU A 70 -6.99 -6.12 0.46
CA LEU A 70 -7.54 -4.81 0.80
C LEU A 70 -7.82 -4.02 -0.48
N ASN A 71 -8.91 -3.26 -0.47
CA ASN A 71 -9.17 -2.21 -1.43
C ASN A 71 -9.40 -0.90 -0.67
N THR A 72 -8.65 0.14 -1.02
CA THR A 72 -8.85 1.49 -0.51
C THR A 72 -9.46 2.40 -1.56
N TYR A 73 -10.36 3.26 -1.12
CA TYR A 73 -11.10 4.17 -2.00
C TYR A 73 -11.45 5.46 -1.26
N GLY A 74 -11.44 6.58 -1.99
CA GLY A 74 -11.84 7.88 -1.48
C GLY A 74 -13.36 8.06 -1.43
N GLU A 75 -13.85 8.72 -0.39
CA GLU A 75 -15.22 9.23 -0.29
C GLU A 75 -15.27 10.72 -0.67
N LYS A 76 -16.48 11.23 -0.99
CA LYS A 76 -16.71 12.62 -1.43
C LYS A 76 -16.26 13.69 -0.41
N ASN A 77 -16.07 13.32 0.85
CA ASN A 77 -15.62 14.19 1.94
C ASN A 77 -14.10 14.12 2.18
N GLY A 78 -13.34 13.42 1.34
CA GLY A 78 -11.90 13.22 1.50
C GLY A 78 -11.53 12.17 2.55
N ILE A 79 -12.48 11.39 3.05
CA ILE A 79 -12.19 10.22 3.89
C ILE A 79 -11.76 9.07 2.99
N ILE A 80 -10.64 8.42 3.31
CA ILE A 80 -10.22 7.18 2.67
C ILE A 80 -10.78 6.01 3.49
N ARG A 81 -11.49 5.09 2.82
CA ARG A 81 -12.00 3.85 3.44
C ARG A 81 -11.27 2.63 2.91
N GLY A 82 -11.25 1.59 3.73
CA GLY A 82 -10.71 0.28 3.40
C GLY A 82 -11.77 -0.81 3.45
N ARG A 83 -11.82 -1.65 2.41
CA ARG A 83 -12.55 -2.91 2.42
C ARG A 83 -11.57 -4.08 2.47
N MET A 84 -11.41 -4.65 3.67
CA MET A 84 -10.62 -5.87 3.89
C MET A 84 -11.33 -7.09 3.29
N GLN A 85 -10.55 -8.01 2.72
CA GLN A 85 -11.02 -9.34 2.31
C GLN A 85 -10.66 -10.38 3.37
N ASN A 86 -11.16 -11.61 3.24
CA ASN A 86 -10.88 -12.66 4.21
C ASN A 86 -9.37 -12.98 4.29
N GLU A 87 -8.70 -12.96 3.15
CA GLU A 87 -7.26 -13.18 3.00
C GLU A 87 -6.42 -12.14 3.74
N PHE A 88 -7.00 -10.98 4.07
CA PHE A 88 -6.36 -10.01 4.94
C PHE A 88 -5.96 -10.62 6.28
N PHE A 89 -6.81 -11.45 6.88
CA PHE A 89 -6.58 -11.99 8.22
C PHE A 89 -5.46 -13.05 8.26
N ASP A 90 -5.23 -13.73 7.15
CA ASP A 90 -4.17 -14.75 7.00
C ASP A 90 -2.82 -14.16 6.54
N THR A 91 -2.81 -12.87 6.16
CA THR A 91 -1.60 -12.18 5.71
C THR A 91 -0.64 -11.91 6.89
N PRO A 92 0.69 -12.01 6.71
CA PRO A 92 1.65 -11.64 7.76
C PRO A 92 1.49 -10.18 8.22
N GLU A 93 1.71 -9.95 9.52
CA GLU A 93 1.40 -8.67 10.17
C GLU A 93 2.15 -7.48 9.56
N ARG A 94 3.38 -7.69 9.11
CA ARG A 94 4.17 -6.65 8.45
C ARG A 94 3.50 -6.13 7.17
N PHE A 95 2.91 -7.01 6.36
CA PHE A 95 2.19 -6.63 5.14
C PHE A 95 0.80 -6.06 5.43
N LYS A 96 0.11 -6.54 6.48
CA LYS A 96 -1.14 -5.93 6.97
C LYS A 96 -0.93 -4.46 7.34
N ARG A 97 0.18 -4.16 8.05
CA ARG A 97 0.57 -2.79 8.42
C ARG A 97 0.84 -1.93 7.20
N LEU A 98 1.66 -2.42 6.25
CA LEU A 98 1.90 -1.72 4.98
C LEU A 98 0.58 -1.35 4.29
N ALA A 99 -0.34 -2.30 4.14
CA ALA A 99 -1.61 -2.05 3.48
C ALA A 99 -2.49 -1.03 4.26
N LYS A 100 -2.43 -1.02 5.59
CA LYS A 100 -3.16 -0.05 6.44
C LYS A 100 -2.51 1.34 6.46
N ASP A 101 -1.20 1.46 6.30
CA ASP A 101 -0.53 2.76 6.22
C ASP A 101 -1.04 3.59 5.03
N TYR A 102 -1.41 2.93 3.94
CA TYR A 102 -2.06 3.58 2.79
C TYR A 102 -3.45 4.16 3.10
N GLN A 103 -4.02 3.90 4.27
CA GLN A 103 -5.22 4.57 4.77
C GLN A 103 -4.88 5.64 5.80
N ASN A 104 -3.96 5.33 6.71
CA ASN A 104 -3.76 6.10 7.94
C ASN A 104 -2.55 7.04 7.90
N CYS A 105 -1.57 6.75 7.05
CA CYS A 105 -0.25 7.39 7.00
C CYS A 105 0.11 7.83 5.58
N ARG A 106 -0.89 8.25 4.79
CA ARG A 106 -0.74 8.60 3.36
C ARG A 106 0.29 9.71 3.11
N ASP A 107 0.36 10.69 4.00
CA ASP A 107 1.36 11.76 3.97
C ASP A 107 2.80 11.22 4.02
N GLU A 108 3.07 10.23 4.88
CA GLU A 108 4.40 9.61 5.03
C GLU A 108 4.80 8.80 3.79
N ILE A 109 3.81 8.15 3.16
CA ILE A 109 3.98 7.42 1.91
C ILE A 109 4.17 8.39 0.73
N GLY A 110 3.85 9.68 0.91
CA GLY A 110 3.88 10.68 -0.15
C GLY A 110 2.68 10.59 -1.09
N ILE A 111 1.54 10.09 -0.61
CA ILE A 111 0.25 10.15 -1.32
C ILE A 111 -0.48 11.40 -0.83
N ASP A 112 -0.64 12.37 -1.73
CA ASP A 112 -1.31 13.64 -1.44
C ASP A 112 -2.82 13.52 -1.70
N ASP A 113 -3.60 13.44 -0.62
CA ASP A 113 -5.07 13.42 -0.67
C ASP A 113 -5.68 14.81 -0.89
N ASN A 114 -4.88 15.88 -0.81
CA ASN A 114 -5.40 17.24 -0.89
C ASN A 114 -4.29 18.24 -1.26
N PRO A 115 -4.13 18.62 -2.55
CA PRO A 115 -3.11 19.60 -2.96
C PRO A 115 -3.30 20.99 -2.30
N LYS A 116 -4.37 21.21 -1.53
CA LYS A 116 -4.68 22.44 -0.80
C LYS A 116 -4.38 22.42 0.70
N LYS A 117 -3.89 21.31 1.29
CA LYS A 117 -3.63 21.23 2.74
C LYS A 117 -2.21 20.76 3.10
N SER A 118 -1.20 21.13 2.31
CA SER A 118 0.20 21.01 2.73
C SER A 118 0.50 22.00 3.87
N THR A 119 0.06 21.70 5.08
CA THR A 119 0.48 22.42 6.28
C THR A 119 1.13 21.42 7.23
N LYS A 120 2.45 21.50 7.27
CA LYS A 120 3.38 20.87 8.22
C LYS A 120 2.68 20.42 9.52
N ARG A 121 2.74 19.12 9.81
CA ARG A 121 2.51 18.65 11.19
C ARG A 121 3.73 19.00 12.04
N LYS A 122 3.52 19.76 13.11
CA LYS A 122 4.44 19.84 14.24
C LYS A 122 4.39 18.50 14.98
N ASN A 123 5.55 17.94 15.30
CA ASN A 123 5.68 16.85 16.26
C ASN A 123 4.99 17.25 17.56
N VAL A 124 4.08 16.40 18.04
CA VAL A 124 3.62 16.44 19.42
C VAL A 124 4.40 15.35 20.13
N GLU A 125 5.45 15.76 20.84
CA GLU A 125 6.07 14.94 21.88
C GLU A 125 4.98 14.60 22.91
N ARG A 126 4.88 13.31 23.25
CA ARG A 126 4.08 12.85 24.38
C ARG A 126 4.98 12.84 25.60
N ASP A 127 4.71 13.76 26.53
CA ASP A 127 5.12 13.66 27.94
C ASP A 127 4.26 12.61 28.67
#